data_AF-J9EIQ1-F1
#
_entry.id   AF-J9EIQ1-F1
#
_cell.length_a   1.000
_cell.length_b   1.000
_cell.length_c   1.000
_cell.angle_alpha   90.00
_cell.angle_beta   90.00
_cell.angle_gamma   90.00
#
_symmetry.space_group_name_H-M   'P 1'
#
loop_
_entity.id
_entity.type
_entity.pdbx_description
1 polymer ?
#
loop_
_entity_poly.entity_id
_entity_poly.type
_entity_poly.pdbx_seq_one_letter_code
_entity_poly.pdbx_strand_id
1 'polypeptide(L)' 'GVVWTRETLFEYLLDPKKYIPGTKMVFAGLKKPQERADLIKFIEEESAK' A
#
# COMPACT_ATOMS: atom_id res chain seq x y z
N GLY A 1 -13.91 -8.65 -1.98
CA GLY A 1 -13.24 -7.97 -0.84
C GLY A 1 -11.76 -8.22 -0.96
N VAL A 2 -10.93 -7.19 -0.81
CA VAL A 2 -9.46 -7.34 -0.82
C VAL A 2 -9.01 -7.51 0.62
N VAL A 3 -8.20 -8.54 0.89
CA VAL A 3 -7.54 -8.69 2.19
C VAL A 3 -6.26 -7.86 2.15
N TRP A 4 -6.16 -6.90 3.06
CA TRP A 4 -4.98 -6.07 3.22
C TRP A 4 -3.93 -6.84 4.01
N THR A 5 -3.03 -7.49 3.27
CA THR A 5 -1.85 -8.18 3.79
C THR A 5 -0.62 -7.39 3.38
N ARG A 6 0.53 -7.73 3.96
CA ARG A 6 1.82 -7.11 3.64
C ARG A 6 2.10 -7.09 2.13
N GLU A 7 1.80 -8.19 1.46
CA GLU A 7 2.03 -8.39 0.03
C GLU A 7 1.08 -7.53 -0.82
N THR A 8 -0.22 -7.55 -0.49
CA THR A 8 -1.22 -6.78 -1.25
C THR A 8 -1.07 -5.27 -1.04
N LEU A 9 -0.66 -4.84 0.17
CA LEU A 9 -0.28 -3.45 0.44
C LEU A 9 0.98 -3.04 -0.31
N PHE A 10 1.97 -3.93 -0.43
CA PHE A 10 3.21 -3.64 -1.14
C PHE A 10 3.01 -3.41 -2.65
N GLU A 11 2.13 -4.19 -3.26
CA GLU A 11 1.71 -3.99 -4.65
C GLU A 11 0.81 -2.76 -4.81
N TYR A 12 -0.14 -2.56 -3.89
CA TYR A 12 -1.02 -1.39 -3.91
C TYR A 12 -0.24 -0.07 -3.79
N LEU A 13 0.76 -0.02 -2.90
CA LEU A 13 1.61 1.15 -2.73
C LEU A 13 2.58 1.37 -3.89
N LEU A 14 2.79 0.39 -4.77
CA LEU A 14 3.60 0.59 -5.98
C LEU A 14 2.82 1.36 -7.05
N ASP A 15 1.57 0.97 -7.30
CA ASP A 15 0.69 1.62 -8.26
C ASP A 15 -0.79 1.40 -7.88
N PRO A 16 -1.37 2.31 -7.08
CA PRO A 16 -2.75 2.20 -6.62
C PRO A 16 -3.77 2.24 -7.77
N LYS A 17 -3.46 2.99 -8.84
CA LYS A 17 -4.34 3.15 -9.99
C LYS A 17 -4.40 1.87 -10.83
N LYS A 18 -3.26 1.19 -10.96
CA LYS A 18 -3.17 -0.09 -11.65
C LYS A 18 -3.80 -1.22 -10.83
N TYR A 19 -3.61 -1.22 -9.51
CA TYR A 19 -4.16 -2.26 -8.65
C TYR A 19 -5.69 -2.12 -8.47
N ILE A 20 -6.20 -0.89 -8.28
CA ILE A 20 -7.64 -0.60 -8.19
C ILE A 20 -8.02 0.44 -9.25
N PRO A 21 -8.44 0.01 -10.45
CA PRO A 21 -8.88 0.92 -11.50
C PRO A 21 -10.12 1.70 -11.03
N GLY A 22 -10.06 3.03 -11.10
CA GLY A 22 -11.12 3.91 -10.61
C GLY A 22 -10.99 4.32 -9.14
N THR A 23 -9.88 3.99 -8.47
CA THR A 23 -9.61 4.51 -7.13
C THR A 23 -9.56 6.04 -7.13
N LYS A 24 -10.22 6.66 -6.13
CA LYS A 24 -10.14 8.10 -5.88
C LYS A 24 -8.84 8.50 -5.16
N MET A 25 -8.01 7.54 -4.79
CA MET A 25 -6.72 7.79 -4.16
C MET A 25 -5.73 8.34 -5.19
N VAL A 26 -5.42 9.64 -5.11
CA VAL A 26 -4.43 10.31 -5.97
C VAL A 26 -3.04 10.11 -5.39
N PHE A 27 -2.55 8.87 -5.39
CA PHE A 27 -1.20 8.54 -4.95
C PHE A 27 -0.38 7.99 -6.12
N ALA A 28 0.80 8.55 -6.33
CA ALA A 28 1.69 8.19 -7.45
C ALA A 28 2.40 6.84 -7.25
N GLY A 29 2.33 6.29 -6.03
CA GLY A 29 3.07 5.09 -5.64
C GLY A 29 4.49 5.37 -5.15
N LEU A 30 5.03 4.45 -4.37
CA LEU A 30 6.40 4.47 -3.85
C LEU A 30 7.27 3.51 -4.66
N LYS A 31 8.21 4.05 -5.45
CA LYS A 31 9.13 3.23 -6.25
C LYS A 31 10.19 2.53 -5.41
N LYS A 32 10.59 3.14 -4.29
CA LYS A 32 11.61 2.58 -3.41
C LYS A 32 11.00 1.45 -2.56
N PRO A 33 11.58 0.23 -2.59
CA PRO A 33 11.07 -0.88 -1.79
C PRO A 33 11.21 -0.65 -0.28
N GLN A 34 12.27 0.06 0.15
CA GLN A 34 12.50 0.38 1.55
C GLN A 34 11.39 1.27 2.13
N GLU A 35 11.06 2.37 1.45
CA GLU A 35 10.00 3.28 1.89
C GLU A 35 8.63 2.59 1.94
N ARG A 36 8.37 1.63 1.04
CA ARG A 36 7.16 0.79 1.12
C ARG A 36 7.16 -0.11 2.34
N ALA A 37 8.27 -0.78 2.63
CA ALA A 37 8.38 -1.66 3.78
C ALA A 37 8.21 -0.89 5.10
N ASP A 38 8.82 0.29 5.21
CA ASP A 38 8.71 1.16 6.38
C ASP A 38 7.27 1.66 6.58
N LEU A 39 6.59 2.06 5.49
CA LEU A 39 5.20 2.49 5.55
C LEU A 39 4.25 1.36 5.93
N ILE A 40 4.47 0.15 5.39
CA ILE A 40 3.66 -1.02 5.73
C ILE A 40 3.86 -1.39 7.19
N LYS A 41 5.10 -1.36 7.69
CA LYS A 41 5.38 -1.59 9.10
C LYS A 41 4.66 -0.58 9.99
N PHE A 42 4.68 0.70 9.65
CA PHE A 42 3.95 1.73 10.37
C PHE A 42 2.43 1.47 10.36
N ILE A 43 1.86 1.10 9.21
CA ILE A 43 0.43 0.77 9.10
C ILE A 43 0.08 -0.46 9.93
N GLU A 44 0.91 -1.51 9.94
CA GLU A 44 0.72 -2.69 10.78
C GLU A 44 0.74 -2.34 12.27
N GLU A 45 1.70 -1.52 12.71
CA GLU A 45 1.81 -1.07 14.11
C GLU A 45 0.62 -0.20 14.54
N GLU A 46 0.19 0.74 13.69
CA GLU A 46 -0.91 1.65 14.03
C GLU A 46 -2.31 1.05 13.82
N SER A 47 -2.47 0.08 12.91
CA SER A 47 -3.75 -0.62 12.72
C SER A 47 -4.04 -1.68 13.78
N ALA A 48 -3.02 -2.10 14.54
CA ALA A 48 -3.14 -3.01 15.67
C ALA A 48 -3.45 -2.29 17.00
N LYS A 49 -3.47 -0.96 17.01
CA LYS A 49 -3.97 -0.12 18.11
C LYS A 49 -5.49 0.02 18.06
#